data_AF-A0A844MDQ8-F1
#
_entry.id   AF-A0A844MDQ8-F1
#
_cell.length_a   1.000
_cell.length_b   1.000
_cell.length_c   1.000
_cell.angle_alpha   90.00
_cell.angle_beta   90.00
_cell.angle_gamma   90.00
#
_symmetry.space_group_name_H-M   'P 1'
#
loop_
_entity.id
_entity.type
_entity.pdbx_description
1 polymer ?
#
loop_
_entity_poly.entity_id
_entity_poly.type
_entity_poly.pdbx_seq_one_letter_code
_entity_poly.pdbx_strand_id
1 'polypeptide(L)'
;MFDYLGGNFPTIDRRSKKQMKDVEMVAQLLLFLEEGVRAYSQEYLDKAFSDRDISWDAKEEVEKEFCNTVKAIKEILDLSQDINLSKTRLKNQADFYSLFGAIAELNRENEKLTITRDIGVRINNFLKLVGDTELKNQSKDSLTDYQRNALEYYEAVKFSFTDAGTRKTRIRIMKSVIRGNIN
;
A
#
# COMPACT_ATOMS: atom_id res chain seq x y z
N MET A 1 16.88 -0.70 -0.49
CA MET A 1 15.83 0.16 -1.10
C MET A 1 14.83 0.59 -0.04
N PHE A 2 14.13 -0.34 0.60
CA PHE A 2 13.24 -0.04 1.73
C PHE A 2 13.95 0.59 2.94
N ASP A 3 15.28 0.44 3.04
CA ASP A 3 16.10 1.13 4.05
C ASP A 3 15.96 2.67 4.00
N TYR A 4 15.65 3.22 2.81
CA TYR A 4 15.36 4.65 2.63
C TYR A 4 14.13 5.12 3.42
N LEU A 5 13.16 4.22 3.63
CA LEU A 5 11.94 4.49 4.41
C LEU A 5 12.18 4.41 5.93
N GLY A 6 13.39 4.04 6.35
CA GLY A 6 13.77 3.89 7.74
C GLY A 6 13.67 2.45 8.23
N GLY A 7 14.81 1.83 8.48
CA GLY A 7 14.90 0.50 9.08
C GLY A 7 14.28 -0.60 8.21
N ASN A 8 13.51 -1.51 8.83
CA ASN A 8 12.88 -2.65 8.16
C ASN A 8 11.39 -2.36 7.87
N PHE A 9 11.12 -1.33 7.04
CA PHE A 9 9.77 -0.90 6.66
C PHE A 9 9.60 -0.86 5.13
N PRO A 10 8.66 -1.64 4.55
CA PRO A 10 7.83 -2.65 5.18
C PRO A 10 8.66 -3.78 5.81
N THR A 11 8.12 -4.44 6.81
CA THR A 11 8.83 -5.50 7.52
C THR A 11 8.80 -6.78 6.69
N ILE A 12 10.00 -7.21 6.28
CA ILE A 12 10.25 -8.50 5.65
C ILE A 12 11.28 -9.21 6.52
N ASP A 13 10.90 -10.33 7.12
CA ASP A 13 11.80 -11.06 8.00
C ASP A 13 12.91 -11.79 7.22
N ARG A 14 13.97 -12.19 7.95
CA ARG A 14 15.15 -12.79 7.34
C ARG A 14 14.85 -14.10 6.61
N ARG A 15 13.87 -14.89 7.06
CA ARG A 15 13.48 -16.14 6.40
C ARG A 15 12.78 -15.83 5.08
N SER A 16 11.86 -14.87 5.07
CA SER A 16 11.21 -14.41 3.84
C SER A 16 12.20 -13.77 2.83
N LYS A 17 13.21 -13.03 3.29
CA LYS A 17 14.29 -12.52 2.40
C LYS A 17 15.10 -13.64 1.76
N LYS A 18 15.37 -14.73 2.48
CA LYS A 18 16.01 -15.94 1.88
C LYS A 18 15.15 -16.59 0.79
N GLN A 19 13.85 -16.33 0.79
CA GLN A 19 12.89 -16.77 -0.23
C GLN A 19 12.60 -15.67 -1.26
N MET A 20 13.45 -14.63 -1.33
CA MET A 20 13.34 -13.51 -2.27
C MET A 20 12.02 -12.74 -2.19
N LYS A 21 11.32 -12.78 -1.05
CA LYS A 21 10.02 -12.11 -0.90
C LYS A 21 10.11 -10.59 -0.90
N ASP A 22 11.28 -10.04 -0.60
CA ASP A 22 11.59 -8.62 -0.80
C ASP A 22 11.69 -8.25 -2.29
N VAL A 23 12.36 -9.09 -3.09
CA VAL A 23 12.42 -8.92 -4.55
C VAL A 23 11.03 -9.09 -5.17
N GLU A 24 10.29 -10.12 -4.78
CA GLU A 24 8.91 -10.36 -5.22
C GLU A 24 8.01 -9.16 -4.89
N MET A 25 8.11 -8.61 -3.67
CA MET A 25 7.33 -7.46 -3.27
C MET A 25 7.66 -6.23 -4.14
N VAL A 26 8.94 -5.92 -4.35
CA VAL A 26 9.35 -4.80 -5.21
C VAL A 26 8.86 -5.01 -6.65
N ALA A 27 8.97 -6.23 -7.19
CA ALA A 27 8.46 -6.56 -8.52
C ALA A 27 6.96 -6.32 -8.63
N GLN A 28 6.18 -6.73 -7.63
CA GLN A 28 4.73 -6.46 -7.62
C GLN A 28 4.40 -4.96 -7.57
N LEU A 29 5.22 -4.13 -6.91
CA LEU A 29 5.03 -2.68 -6.92
C LEU A 29 5.35 -2.08 -8.29
N LEU A 30 6.43 -2.52 -8.93
CA LEU A 30 6.80 -2.07 -10.29
C LEU A 30 5.74 -2.49 -11.32
N LEU A 31 5.27 -3.74 -11.25
CA LEU A 31 4.19 -4.24 -12.10
C LEU A 31 2.88 -3.51 -11.86
N PHE A 32 2.60 -3.11 -10.62
CA PHE A 32 1.45 -2.27 -10.32
C PHE A 32 1.55 -0.91 -11.02
N LEU A 33 2.73 -0.30 -11.05
CA LEU A 33 2.92 0.96 -11.77
C LEU A 33 2.71 0.76 -13.28
N GLU A 34 3.29 -0.29 -13.85
CA GLU A 34 3.24 -0.51 -15.29
C GLU A 34 1.86 -0.98 -15.80
N GLU A 35 1.18 -1.85 -15.06
CA GLU A 35 0.00 -2.56 -15.54
C GLU A 35 -1.27 -2.31 -14.70
N GLY A 36 -1.14 -1.57 -13.60
CA GLY A 36 -2.20 -1.35 -12.62
C GLY A 36 -2.45 -2.56 -11.71
N VAL A 37 -3.59 -2.54 -11.01
CA VAL A 37 -3.91 -3.59 -10.03
C VAL A 37 -4.24 -4.93 -10.70
N ARG A 38 -3.39 -5.93 -10.45
CA ARG A 38 -3.61 -7.34 -10.86
C ARG A 38 -3.34 -8.31 -9.70
N ALA A 39 -3.77 -9.55 -9.89
CA ALA A 39 -3.28 -10.70 -9.12
C ALA A 39 -2.08 -11.27 -9.87
N TYR A 40 -0.94 -11.40 -9.20
CA TYR A 40 0.29 -11.92 -9.81
C TYR A 40 0.53 -13.35 -9.30
N SER A 41 0.34 -14.34 -10.18
CA SER A 41 0.80 -15.70 -9.92
C SER A 41 2.32 -15.78 -10.06
N GLN A 42 2.95 -16.83 -9.52
CA GLN A 42 4.39 -17.05 -9.70
C GLN A 42 4.76 -17.17 -11.19
N GLU A 43 3.99 -17.95 -11.96
CA GLU A 43 4.17 -18.06 -13.42
C GLU A 43 4.10 -16.71 -14.13
N TYR A 44 3.21 -15.82 -13.68
CA TYR A 44 3.12 -14.48 -14.23
C TYR A 44 4.36 -13.65 -13.92
N LEU A 45 4.85 -13.71 -12.67
CA LEU A 45 6.06 -13.01 -12.27
C LEU A 45 7.27 -13.52 -13.06
N ASP A 46 7.41 -14.84 -13.19
CA ASP A 46 8.51 -15.45 -13.96
C ASP A 46 8.50 -15.00 -15.42
N LYS A 47 7.31 -14.99 -16.05
CA LYS A 47 7.14 -14.46 -17.40
C LYS A 47 7.49 -12.97 -17.45
N ALA A 48 6.99 -12.18 -16.51
CA ALA A 48 7.21 -10.75 -16.45
C ALA A 48 8.70 -10.39 -16.33
N PHE A 49 9.48 -11.17 -15.56
CA PHE A 49 10.92 -11.05 -15.51
C PHE A 49 11.57 -11.39 -16.85
N SER A 50 11.24 -12.55 -17.44
CA SER A 50 11.82 -12.97 -18.72
C SER A 50 11.55 -11.98 -19.86
N ASP A 51 10.33 -11.42 -19.94
CA ASP A 51 9.98 -10.43 -20.96
C ASP A 51 10.85 -9.16 -20.82
N ARG A 52 11.05 -8.69 -19.59
CA ARG A 52 11.79 -7.45 -19.28
C ARG A 52 13.31 -7.61 -19.33
N ASP A 53 13.82 -8.82 -19.16
CA ASP A 53 15.23 -9.14 -19.40
C ASP A 53 15.62 -8.99 -20.88
N ILE A 54 14.66 -9.15 -21.79
CA ILE A 54 14.86 -8.95 -23.24
C ILE A 54 14.77 -7.46 -23.59
N SER A 55 13.68 -6.80 -23.23
CA SER A 55 13.50 -5.35 -23.39
C SER A 55 12.51 -4.82 -22.35
N TRP A 56 12.81 -3.66 -21.77
CA TRP A 56 11.90 -2.98 -20.86
C TRP A 56 11.75 -1.50 -21.26
N ASP A 57 10.87 -1.28 -22.23
CA ASP A 57 10.71 0.03 -22.87
C ASP A 57 10.24 1.11 -21.87
N ALA A 58 9.37 0.75 -20.93
CA ALA A 58 8.83 1.66 -19.91
C ALA A 58 9.73 1.83 -18.67
N LYS A 59 10.95 1.27 -18.68
CA LYS A 59 11.84 1.23 -17.50
C LYS A 59 12.03 2.60 -16.85
N GLU A 60 12.42 3.60 -17.63
CA GLU A 60 12.72 4.94 -17.09
C GLU A 60 11.50 5.61 -16.46
N GLU A 61 10.33 5.46 -17.09
CA GLU A 61 9.07 6.01 -16.59
C GLU A 61 8.66 5.34 -15.28
N VAL A 62 8.65 4.00 -15.26
CA VAL A 62 8.28 3.20 -14.08
C VAL A 62 9.24 3.44 -12.92
N GLU A 63 10.55 3.51 -13.18
CA GLU A 63 11.56 3.79 -12.16
C GLU A 63 11.41 5.19 -11.55
N LYS A 64 11.16 6.19 -12.39
CA LYS A 64 10.90 7.56 -11.94
C LYS A 64 9.64 7.64 -11.08
N GLU A 65 8.56 7.00 -11.52
CA GLU A 65 7.31 6.96 -10.77
C GLU A 65 7.46 6.23 -9.43
N PHE A 66 8.17 5.10 -9.43
CA PHE A 66 8.50 4.36 -8.22
C PHE A 66 9.24 5.24 -7.22
N CYS A 67 10.31 5.91 -7.68
CA CYS A 67 11.10 6.82 -6.84
C CYS A 67 10.25 7.95 -6.27
N ASN A 68 9.39 8.56 -7.07
CA ASN A 68 8.50 9.64 -6.62
C ASN A 68 7.50 9.16 -5.57
N THR A 69 6.92 7.98 -5.78
CA THR A 69 5.99 7.36 -4.83
C THR A 69 6.68 7.05 -3.49
N VAL A 70 7.88 6.46 -3.53
CA VAL A 70 8.66 6.17 -2.31
C VAL A 70 9.05 7.46 -1.57
N LYS A 71 9.43 8.53 -2.29
CA LYS A 71 9.73 9.85 -1.69
C LYS A 71 8.51 10.44 -0.99
N ALA A 72 7.33 10.38 -1.63
CA ALA A 72 6.08 10.84 -1.02
C ALA A 72 5.75 10.06 0.26
N ILE A 73 5.91 8.73 0.25
CA ILE A 73 5.75 7.91 1.45
C ILE A 73 6.74 8.34 2.54
N LYS A 74 8.02 8.55 2.19
CA LYS A 74 9.04 9.00 3.13
C LYS A 74 8.67 10.34 3.77
N GLU A 75 8.19 11.29 2.98
CA GLU A 75 7.75 12.59 3.48
C GLU A 75 6.60 12.47 4.47
N ILE A 76 5.61 11.60 4.19
CA ILE A 76 4.52 11.29 5.14
C ILE A 76 5.09 10.73 6.46
N LEU A 77 6.05 9.80 6.38
CA LEU A 77 6.68 9.20 7.56
C LEU A 77 7.47 10.24 8.38
N ASP A 78 8.19 11.14 7.71
CA ASP A 78 9.01 12.17 8.35
C ASP A 78 8.18 13.26 9.03
N LEU A 79 7.09 13.70 8.39
CA LEU A 79 6.17 14.66 9.00
C LEU A 79 5.36 14.06 10.16
N SER A 80 5.36 12.73 10.29
CA SER A 80 4.55 11.97 11.25
C SER A 80 5.40 11.16 12.22
N GLN A 81 6.63 11.60 12.50
CA GLN A 81 7.58 10.87 13.35
C GLN A 81 7.03 10.56 14.75
N ASP A 82 6.22 11.45 15.32
CA ASP A 82 5.60 11.28 16.64
C ASP A 82 4.57 10.12 16.68
N ILE A 83 3.95 9.83 15.52
CA ILE A 83 2.97 8.75 15.35
C ILE A 83 3.66 7.41 15.14
N ASN A 84 4.86 7.42 14.57
CA ASN A 84 5.67 6.24 14.27
C ASN A 84 4.92 5.22 13.39
N LEU A 85 4.44 5.68 12.23
CA LEU A 85 3.66 4.88 11.28
C LEU A 85 4.33 3.56 10.89
N SER A 86 5.66 3.51 10.86
CA SER A 86 6.43 2.31 10.54
C SER A 86 6.31 1.19 11.58
N LYS A 87 5.84 1.48 12.79
CA LYS A 87 5.54 0.50 13.85
C LYS A 87 4.09 0.01 13.86
N THR A 88 3.21 0.67 13.11
CA THR A 88 1.79 0.29 13.00
C THR A 88 1.60 -0.96 12.13
N ARG A 89 0.35 -1.32 11.84
CA ARG A 89 0.02 -2.37 10.86
C ARG A 89 0.57 -2.08 9.46
N LEU A 90 0.87 -0.82 9.14
CA LEU A 90 1.41 -0.41 7.85
C LEU A 90 2.72 -1.14 7.48
N LYS A 91 3.45 -1.69 8.45
CA LYS A 91 4.64 -2.51 8.21
C LYS A 91 4.35 -3.82 7.49
N ASN A 92 3.10 -4.29 7.50
CA ASN A 92 2.69 -5.51 6.82
C ASN A 92 2.67 -5.28 5.30
N GLN A 93 3.02 -6.31 4.51
CA GLN A 93 3.12 -6.19 3.06
C GLN A 93 1.80 -5.74 2.40
N ALA A 94 0.66 -6.29 2.82
CA ALA A 94 -0.64 -5.95 2.26
C ALA A 94 -1.01 -4.46 2.50
N ASP A 95 -0.76 -3.97 3.72
CA ASP A 95 -1.04 -2.60 4.12
C ASP A 95 -0.09 -1.61 3.41
N PHE A 96 1.20 -1.95 3.34
CA PHE A 96 2.19 -1.17 2.61
C PHE A 96 1.88 -1.10 1.11
N TYR A 97 1.54 -2.24 0.48
CA TYR A 97 1.15 -2.28 -0.93
C TYR A 97 -0.03 -1.35 -1.21
N SER A 98 -1.03 -1.35 -0.32
CA SER A 98 -2.20 -0.49 -0.45
C SER A 98 -1.88 1.00 -0.26
N LEU A 99 -0.98 1.36 0.65
CA LEU A 99 -0.47 2.73 0.75
C LEU A 99 0.29 3.14 -0.50
N PHE A 100 1.20 2.29 -0.98
CA PHE A 100 1.98 2.56 -2.18
C PHE A 100 1.07 2.79 -3.39
N GLY A 101 0.12 1.89 -3.64
CA GLY A 101 -0.81 2.02 -4.75
C GLY A 101 -1.68 3.26 -4.64
N ALA A 102 -2.12 3.61 -3.43
CA ALA A 102 -2.90 4.82 -3.21
C ALA A 102 -2.12 6.09 -3.53
N ILE A 103 -0.87 6.21 -3.06
CA ILE A 103 -0.02 7.38 -3.34
C ILE A 103 0.34 7.47 -4.82
N ALA A 104 0.69 6.35 -5.46
CA ALA A 104 0.98 6.31 -6.88
C ALA A 104 -0.21 6.77 -7.74
N GLU A 105 -1.41 6.24 -7.48
CA GLU A 105 -2.61 6.69 -8.21
C GLU A 105 -2.94 8.16 -7.95
N LEU A 106 -2.80 8.64 -6.72
CA LEU A 106 -3.02 10.06 -6.41
C LEU A 106 -2.02 10.96 -7.14
N ASN A 107 -0.76 10.54 -7.27
CA ASN A 107 0.24 11.26 -8.05
C ASN A 107 -0.11 11.31 -9.55
N ARG A 108 -0.71 10.25 -10.10
CA ARG A 108 -1.17 10.19 -11.51
C ARG A 108 -2.39 11.06 -11.80
N GLU A 109 -3.26 11.24 -10.82
CA GLU A 109 -4.51 12.00 -10.98
C GLU A 109 -4.27 13.51 -11.19
N ASN A 110 -3.01 13.96 -11.26
CA ASN A 110 -2.59 15.37 -11.44
C ASN A 110 -3.17 16.34 -10.40
N GLU A 111 -3.80 15.83 -9.35
CA GLU A 111 -4.07 16.58 -8.14
C GLU A 111 -2.76 16.72 -7.38
N LYS A 112 -2.33 17.96 -7.13
CA LYS A 112 -1.13 18.21 -6.35
C LYS A 112 -1.37 17.73 -4.91
N LEU A 113 -1.04 16.48 -4.64
CA LEU A 113 -1.10 15.89 -3.30
C LEU A 113 -0.17 16.71 -2.39
N THR A 114 -0.76 17.56 -1.56
CA THR A 114 0.00 18.35 -0.60
C THR A 114 0.22 17.48 0.62
N ILE A 115 1.45 16.98 0.75
CA ILE A 115 1.82 16.09 1.85
C ILE A 115 1.90 16.91 3.14
N THR A 116 1.09 16.53 4.13
CA THR A 116 1.02 17.20 5.43
C THR A 116 1.01 16.17 6.54
N ARG A 117 1.36 16.59 7.76
CA ARG A 117 1.28 15.73 8.95
C ARG A 117 -0.11 15.14 9.16
N ASP A 118 -1.18 15.85 8.78
CA ASP A 118 -2.55 15.39 8.97
C ASP A 118 -2.85 14.10 8.17
N ILE A 119 -2.20 13.89 7.02
CA ILE A 119 -2.30 12.61 6.28
C ILE A 119 -1.87 11.45 7.18
N GLY A 120 -0.74 11.58 7.90
CA GLY A 120 -0.26 10.54 8.79
C GLY A 120 -1.19 10.30 9.99
N VAL A 121 -1.80 11.35 10.52
CA VAL A 121 -2.85 11.25 11.56
C VAL A 121 -4.05 10.44 11.05
N ARG A 122 -4.56 10.78 9.87
CA ARG A 122 -5.70 10.07 9.26
C ARG A 122 -5.39 8.60 8.99
N ILE A 123 -4.22 8.30 8.42
CA ILE A 123 -3.78 6.92 8.18
C ILE A 123 -3.71 6.15 9.50
N ASN A 124 -3.09 6.71 10.54
CA ASN A 124 -2.96 6.03 11.83
C ASN A 124 -4.32 5.76 12.50
N ASN A 125 -5.21 6.75 12.51
CA ASN A 125 -6.55 6.60 13.08
C ASN A 125 -7.34 5.53 12.34
N PHE A 126 -7.27 5.52 11.00
CA PHE A 126 -7.90 4.50 10.18
C PHE A 126 -7.35 3.11 10.47
N LEU A 127 -6.02 2.95 10.53
CA LEU A 127 -5.38 1.66 10.79
C LEU A 127 -5.65 1.13 12.21
N LYS A 128 -5.84 2.01 13.20
CA LYS A 128 -6.30 1.61 14.54
C LYS A 128 -7.71 1.03 14.47
N LEU A 129 -8.61 1.68 13.75
CA LEU A 129 -9.98 1.21 13.56
C LEU A 129 -10.04 -0.12 12.79
N VAL A 130 -9.25 -0.29 11.72
CA VAL A 130 -9.07 -1.58 11.02
C VAL A 130 -8.57 -2.69 11.97
N GLY A 131 -7.74 -2.32 12.93
CA GLY A 131 -7.21 -3.23 13.95
C GLY A 131 -8.23 -3.61 15.03
N ASP A 132 -9.27 -2.80 15.24
CA ASP A 132 -10.23 -2.92 16.34
C ASP A 132 -11.00 -4.24 16.29
N THR A 133 -11.06 -4.95 17.41
CA THR A 133 -11.80 -6.21 17.54
C THR A 133 -13.29 -6.00 17.76
N GLU A 134 -13.70 -4.91 18.39
CA GLU A 134 -15.12 -4.62 18.65
C GLU A 134 -15.85 -4.32 17.37
N LEU A 135 -15.25 -3.52 16.48
CA LEU A 135 -15.80 -3.23 15.15
C LEU A 135 -16.15 -4.50 14.36
N LYS A 136 -15.35 -5.56 14.50
CA LYS A 136 -15.54 -6.82 13.76
C LYS A 136 -16.74 -7.64 14.23
N ASN A 137 -17.22 -7.37 15.44
CA ASN A 137 -18.36 -8.07 16.05
C ASN A 137 -19.65 -7.24 15.98
N GLN A 138 -19.59 -6.00 15.54
CA GLN A 138 -20.75 -5.12 15.38
C GLN A 138 -21.56 -5.48 14.13
N SER A 139 -22.88 -5.27 14.19
CA SER A 139 -23.75 -5.43 13.02
C SER A 139 -23.43 -4.37 11.97
N LYS A 140 -23.34 -4.77 10.70
CA LYS A 140 -23.04 -3.86 9.57
C LYS A 140 -24.03 -2.69 9.47
N ASP A 141 -25.28 -2.89 9.90
CA ASP A 141 -26.34 -1.87 9.89
C ASP A 141 -26.12 -0.75 10.93
N SER A 142 -25.31 -1.02 11.96
CA SER A 142 -25.01 -0.06 13.03
C SER A 142 -23.75 0.76 12.79
N LEU A 143 -23.01 0.46 11.71
CA LEU A 143 -21.73 1.09 11.41
C LEU A 143 -21.92 2.41 10.67
N THR A 144 -21.07 3.39 10.96
CA THR A 144 -20.87 4.55 10.09
C THR A 144 -20.19 4.13 8.79
N ASP A 145 -20.22 4.97 7.75
CA ASP A 145 -19.50 4.67 6.51
C ASP A 145 -17.99 4.55 6.72
N TYR A 146 -17.39 5.41 7.56
CA TYR A 146 -16.00 5.25 8.03
C TYR A 146 -15.72 3.87 8.63
N GLN A 147 -16.60 3.38 9.51
CA GLN A 147 -16.49 2.06 10.13
C GLN A 147 -16.69 0.92 9.14
N ARG A 148 -17.65 1.05 8.21
CA ARG A 148 -17.85 0.08 7.12
C ARG A 148 -16.61 -0.03 6.25
N ASN A 149 -16.00 1.09 5.87
CA ASN A 149 -14.76 1.10 5.08
C ASN A 149 -13.60 0.44 5.84
N ALA A 150 -13.47 0.67 7.15
CA ALA A 150 -12.46 0.01 7.97
C ALA A 150 -12.68 -1.52 8.04
N LEU A 151 -13.93 -1.97 8.16
CA LEU A 151 -14.28 -3.39 8.15
C LEU A 151 -14.04 -4.02 6.76
N GLU A 152 -14.46 -3.36 5.69
CA GLU A 152 -14.23 -3.81 4.30
C GLU A 152 -12.72 -3.93 4.02
N TYR A 153 -11.93 -2.94 4.44
CA TYR A 153 -10.48 -2.97 4.32
C TYR A 153 -9.87 -4.15 5.10
N TYR A 154 -10.33 -4.39 6.34
CA TYR A 154 -9.89 -5.54 7.14
C TYR A 154 -10.22 -6.88 6.47
N GLU A 155 -11.46 -7.06 6.00
CA GLU A 155 -11.90 -8.27 5.29
C GLU A 155 -11.03 -8.50 4.03
N ALA A 156 -10.75 -7.43 3.28
CA ALA A 156 -9.89 -7.46 2.09
C ALA A 156 -8.43 -7.82 2.39
N VAL A 157 -7.90 -7.48 3.57
CA VAL A 157 -6.57 -7.94 4.03
C VAL A 157 -6.62 -9.39 4.51
N LYS A 158 -7.68 -9.79 5.21
CA LYS A 158 -7.73 -11.10 5.88
C LYS A 158 -7.95 -12.27 4.92
N PHE A 159 -8.87 -12.12 3.96
CA PHE A 159 -9.37 -13.28 3.22
C PHE A 159 -8.69 -13.53 1.88
N SER A 160 -8.28 -12.48 1.15
CA SER A 160 -7.69 -12.68 -0.18
C SER A 160 -6.79 -11.51 -0.59
N PHE A 161 -5.77 -11.16 0.20
CA PHE A 161 -5.03 -9.90 0.01
C PHE A 161 -4.26 -9.78 -1.32
N THR A 162 -3.99 -10.90 -1.99
CA THR A 162 -3.33 -10.94 -3.31
C THR A 162 -4.31 -10.86 -4.47
N ASP A 163 -5.62 -11.01 -4.24
CA ASP A 163 -6.64 -10.87 -5.26
C ASP A 163 -6.71 -9.43 -5.80
N ALA A 164 -6.98 -9.30 -7.09
CA ALA A 164 -7.05 -8.00 -7.75
C ALA A 164 -8.20 -7.16 -7.20
N GLY A 165 -9.37 -7.76 -6.93
CA GLY A 165 -10.53 -7.08 -6.38
C GLY A 165 -10.25 -6.51 -4.99
N THR A 166 -9.70 -7.34 -4.09
CA THR A 166 -9.35 -6.88 -2.74
C THR A 166 -8.27 -5.80 -2.75
N ARG A 167 -7.27 -5.90 -3.63
CA ARG A 167 -6.23 -4.86 -3.82
C ARG A 167 -6.85 -3.54 -4.24
N LYS A 168 -7.75 -3.55 -5.23
CA LYS A 168 -8.48 -2.35 -5.68
C LYS A 168 -9.29 -1.74 -4.54
N THR A 169 -10.03 -2.55 -3.77
CA THR A 169 -10.77 -2.09 -2.59
C THR A 169 -9.86 -1.39 -1.59
N ARG A 170 -8.75 -2.02 -1.20
CA ARG A 170 -7.84 -1.43 -0.21
C ARG A 170 -7.19 -0.14 -0.70
N ILE A 171 -6.76 -0.09 -1.97
CA ILE A 171 -6.18 1.12 -2.57
C ILE A 171 -7.22 2.24 -2.61
N ARG A 172 -8.45 1.96 -3.09
CA ARG A 172 -9.57 2.91 -3.11
C ARG A 172 -9.82 3.51 -1.73
N ILE A 173 -9.96 2.68 -0.70
CA ILE A 173 -10.23 3.13 0.67
C ILE A 173 -9.05 3.96 1.20
N MET A 174 -7.82 3.49 1.00
CA MET A 174 -6.62 4.22 1.44
C MET A 174 -6.49 5.59 0.76
N LYS A 175 -6.87 5.71 -0.52
CA LYS A 175 -6.97 7.02 -1.20
C LYS A 175 -7.98 7.94 -0.52
N SER A 176 -9.17 7.44 -0.17
CA SER A 176 -10.17 8.23 0.56
C SER A 176 -9.65 8.71 1.92
N VAL A 177 -8.91 7.86 2.64
CA VAL A 177 -8.24 8.22 3.90
C VAL A 177 -7.20 9.32 3.68
N ILE A 178 -6.35 9.17 2.66
CA ILE A 178 -5.31 10.16 2.31
C ILE A 178 -5.94 11.48 1.87
N ARG A 179 -7.08 11.49 1.18
CA ARG A 179 -7.79 12.71 0.81
C ARG A 179 -8.56 13.35 1.97
N GLY A 180 -8.94 12.57 2.98
CA GLY A 180 -9.84 13.02 4.04
C GLY A 180 -11.32 13.00 3.64
N ASN A 181 -11.68 12.27 2.57
CA ASN A 181 -13.04 12.19 2.02
C ASN A 181 -13.77 10.91 2.44
N ILE A 182 -13.28 10.24 3.48
CA ILE A 182 -13.88 9.03 4.00
C ILE A 182 -15.02 9.41 4.94
N ASN A 183 -16.18 9.70 4.33
CA ASN A 183 -17.44 9.75 5.04
C ASN A 183 -17.89 8.33 5.28
#